data_AF-A0A7W7F886-F1
#
_entry.id   AF-A0A7W7F886-F1
#
_cell.length_a   1.000
_cell.length_b   1.000
_cell.length_c   1.000
_cell.angle_alpha   90.00
_cell.angle_beta   90.00
_cell.angle_gamma   90.00
#
_symmetry.space_group_name_H-M   'P 1'
#
loop_
_entity.id
_entity.type
_entity.pdbx_description
1 polymer ?
#
loop_
_entity_poly.entity_id
_entity_poly.type
_entity_poly.pdbx_seq_one_letter_code
_entity_poly.pdbx_strand_id
1 'polypeptide(L)' 'MSTIAREKFATQVNTEILSEVRELAQREGRQIQALVDEALADLVEKHNRAKPRAHVMAAYQGSHARFAELYKNLAK' A
#
# COMPACT_ATOMS: atom_id res chain seq x y z
N MET A 1 14.96 23.06 0.08
CA MET A 1 13.97 22.14 0.66
C MET A 1 12.70 22.27 -0.17
N SER A 2 12.37 21.28 -1.00
CA SER A 2 11.16 21.35 -1.84
C SER A 2 9.94 21.22 -0.91
N THR A 3 9.19 22.30 -0.73
CA THR A 3 7.90 22.28 -0.04
C THR A 3 6.94 21.42 -0.84
N ILE A 4 6.52 20.29 -0.28
CA ILE A 4 5.49 19.43 -0.86
C ILE A 4 4.22 20.27 -1.02
N ALA A 5 3.76 20.45 -2.25
CA ALA A 5 2.51 21.14 -2.54
C ALA A 5 1.36 20.33 -1.94
N ARG A 6 0.49 21.00 -1.17
CA ARG A 6 -0.69 20.38 -0.56
C ARG A 6 -1.94 21.01 -1.14
N GLU A 7 -2.87 20.18 -1.57
CA GLU A 7 -4.16 20.58 -2.11
C GLU A 7 -5.27 20.33 -1.08
N LYS A 8 -6.32 21.16 -1.10
CA LYS A 8 -7.47 20.95 -0.23
C LYS A 8 -8.28 19.76 -0.74
N PHE A 9 -8.36 18.71 0.06
CA PHE A 9 -9.15 17.52 -0.22
C PHE A 9 -10.40 17.52 0.67
N ALA A 10 -11.59 17.60 0.06
CA ALA A 10 -12.87 17.60 0.76
C ALA A 10 -13.74 16.44 0.27
N THR A 11 -13.93 15.43 1.12
CA THR A 11 -14.78 14.26 0.88
C THR A 11 -15.48 13.86 2.18
N GLN A 12 -16.49 13.00 2.08
CA GLN A 12 -17.20 12.46 3.23
C GLN A 12 -16.49 11.20 3.75
N VAL A 13 -16.49 11.03 5.07
CA VAL A 13 -15.98 9.84 5.75
C VAL A 13 -17.00 9.42 6.82
N ASN A 14 -17.01 8.14 7.17
CA ASN A 14 -17.83 7.64 8.27
C ASN A 14 -17.44 8.34 9.59
N THR A 15 -18.44 8.74 10.37
CA THR A 15 -18.28 9.50 11.62
C THR A 15 -17.48 8.74 12.68
N GLU A 16 -17.70 7.44 12.82
CA GLU A 16 -17.00 6.59 13.79
C GLU A 16 -15.53 6.48 13.44
N ILE A 17 -15.21 6.23 12.17
CA ILE A 17 -13.83 6.19 11.66
C ILE A 17 -13.13 7.54 11.90
N LEU A 18 -13.81 8.66 11.63
CA LEU A 18 -13.24 9.98 11.88
C LEU A 18 -12.96 10.23 13.37
N SER A 19 -13.82 9.72 14.27
CA SER A 19 -13.60 9.80 15.71
C SER A 19 -12.36 9.01 16.14
N GLU A 20 -12.24 7.76 15.69
CA GLU A 20 -11.11 6.91 16.01
C GLU A 20 -9.77 7.51 15.52
N VAL A 21 -9.76 8.06 14.31
CA VAL A 21 -8.55 8.71 13.75
C VAL A 21 -8.19 9.97 14.54
N ARG A 22 -9.17 10.73 15.06
CA ARG A 22 -8.92 11.88 15.93
C ARG A 22 -8.32 11.47 17.27
N GLU A 23 -8.87 10.43 17.88
CA GLU A 23 -8.35 9.88 19.14
C GLU A 23 -6.93 9.33 18.97
N LEU A 24 -6.67 8.65 17.85
CA LEU A 24 -5.33 8.17 17.50
C LEU A 24 -4.34 9.34 17.38
N ALA A 25 -4.71 10.40 16.66
CA ALA A 25 -3.90 11.60 16.52
C ALA A 25 -3.57 12.23 17.88
N GLN A 26 -4.57 12.32 18.76
CA GLN A 26 -4.40 12.87 20.10
C GLN A 26 -3.48 12.01 20.97
N ARG A 27 -3.65 10.69 20.93
CA ARG A 27 -2.82 9.73 21.67
C ARG A 27 -1.36 9.76 21.21
N GLU A 28 -1.12 9.95 19.92
CA GLU A 28 0.22 10.04 19.33
C GLU A 28 0.83 11.46 19.41
N GLY A 29 0.06 12.46 19.83
CA GLY A 29 0.50 13.86 19.81
C GLY A 29 0.79 14.38 18.40
N ARG A 30 0.15 13.80 17.39
CA ARG A 30 0.36 14.11 15.96
C ARG A 30 -0.81 14.89 15.40
N GLN A 31 -0.56 15.65 14.34
CA GLN A 31 -1.64 16.29 13.59
C GLN A 31 -2.41 15.24 12.80
N ILE A 32 -3.75 15.31 12.82
CA ILE A 32 -4.61 14.41 12.05
C ILE A 32 -4.26 14.38 10.56
N GLN A 33 -3.82 15.51 10.01
CA GLN A 33 -3.39 15.60 8.62
C GLN A 33 -2.23 14.65 8.30
N ALA A 34 -1.26 14.48 9.22
CA ALA A 34 -0.13 13.59 9.00
C ALA A 34 -0.57 12.11 8.92
N LEU A 35 -1.55 11.72 9.74
CA LEU A 35 -2.12 10.37 9.71
C LEU A 35 -2.93 10.13 8.45
N VAL A 36 -3.68 11.13 7.97
CA VAL A 36 -4.43 11.03 6.71
C VAL A 36 -3.47 10.93 5.52
N ASP A 37 -2.43 11.77 5.47
CA ASP A 37 -1.42 11.72 4.41
C ASP A 37 -0.72 10.34 4.36
N GLU A 38 -0.36 9.80 5.53
CA GLU A 38 0.22 8.45 5.69
C GLU A 38 -0.74 7.36 5.19
N ALA A 39 -2.01 7.37 5.63
CA ALA A 39 -3.00 6.39 5.22
C ALA A 39 -3.28 6.41 3.71
N LEU A 40 -3.31 7.60 3.09
CA LEU A 40 -3.50 7.75 1.65
C LEU A 40 -2.27 7.25 0.87
N ALA A 41 -1.06 7.55 1.34
CA ALA A 41 0.18 7.03 0.75
C ALA A 41 0.23 5.49 0.83
N ASP A 42 -0.13 4.94 1.98
CA ASP A 42 -0.21 3.49 2.21
C ASP A 42 -1.20 2.81 1.28
N LEU A 43 -2.38 3.41 1.05
CA LEU A 43 -3.38 2.89 0.13
C LEU A 43 -2.83 2.81 -1.30
N VAL A 44 -2.21 3.89 -1.78
CA VAL A 44 -1.59 3.97 -3.11
C VAL A 44 -0.45 2.95 -3.23
N GLU A 45 0.39 2.84 -2.20
CA GLU A 45 1.48 1.89 -2.18
C GLU A 45 0.97 0.44 -2.20
N LYS A 46 -0.01 0.10 -1.37
CA LYS A 46 -0.64 -1.24 -1.37
C LYS A 46 -1.23 -1.56 -2.72
N HIS A 47 -1.92 -0.61 -3.36
CA HIS A 47 -2.47 -0.81 -4.70
C HIS A 47 -1.38 -0.99 -5.77
N ASN A 48 -0.28 -0.23 -5.69
CA ASN A 48 0.83 -0.34 -6.63
C ASN A 48 1.65 -1.62 -6.43
N ARG A 49 1.82 -2.08 -5.18
CA ARG A 49 2.52 -3.32 -4.83
C ARG A 49 1.68 -4.57 -5.05
N ALA A 50 0.36 -4.47 -4.99
CA ALA A 50 -0.56 -5.54 -5.37
C ALA A 50 -0.45 -5.93 -6.86
N LYS A 51 0.12 -5.05 -7.70
CA LYS A 51 0.56 -5.42 -9.04
C LYS A 51 1.96 -6.02 -8.94
N PRO A 52 2.14 -7.35 -9.15
CA PRO A 52 3.47 -7.92 -9.09
C PRO A 52 4.35 -7.27 -10.15
N ARG A 53 5.53 -6.80 -9.70
CA ARG A 53 6.47 -6.05 -10.54
C ARG A 53 6.81 -6.86 -11.79
N ALA A 54 6.72 -6.24 -12.97
CA ALA A 54 6.87 -6.93 -14.25
C ALA A 54 8.17 -7.74 -14.37
N HIS A 55 9.29 -7.23 -13.86
CA HIS A 55 10.56 -7.96 -13.88
C HIS A 55 10.58 -9.18 -12.94
N VAL A 56 9.87 -9.12 -11.80
CA VAL A 56 9.73 -10.24 -10.88
C VAL A 56 8.86 -11.32 -11.51
N MET A 57 7.77 -10.92 -12.17
CA MET A 57 6.91 -11.87 -12.91
C MET A 57 7.64 -12.50 -14.10
N ALA A 58 8.46 -11.75 -14.82
CA ALA A 58 9.29 -12.29 -15.90
C ALA A 58 10.32 -13.31 -15.37
N ALA A 59 11.00 -13.00 -14.26
CA ALA A 59 11.93 -13.94 -13.62
C ALA A 59 11.21 -15.19 -13.09
N TYR A 60 10.03 -15.01 -12.49
CA TYR A 60 9.17 -16.10 -12.02
C TYR A 60 8.73 -17.03 -13.17
N GLN A 61 8.24 -16.46 -14.28
CA GLN A 61 7.86 -17.22 -15.47
C GLN A 61 9.04 -17.95 -16.10
N GLY A 62 10.21 -17.30 -16.20
CA GLY A 62 11.44 -17.92 -16.70
C GLY A 62 11.92 -19.08 -15.81
N SER A 63 11.81 -18.95 -14.49
CA SER A 63 12.11 -20.02 -13.54
C SER A 63 11.13 -21.19 -13.70
N HIS A 64 9.83 -20.90 -13.84
CA HIS A 64 8.81 -21.93 -14.02
C HIS A 64 9.02 -22.74 -15.31
N ALA A 65 9.41 -22.07 -16.41
CA ALA A 65 9.77 -22.74 -17.65
C ALA A 65 11.04 -23.62 -17.49
N ARG A 66 12.07 -23.11 -16.81
CA ARG A 66 13.35 -23.82 -16.61
C ARG A 66 13.22 -25.05 -15.70
N PHE A 67 12.38 -24.97 -14.68
CA PHE A 67 12.24 -26.02 -13.66
C PHE A 67 10.88 -26.74 -13.74
N ALA A 68 10.22 -26.69 -14.89
CA ALA A 68 8.89 -27.28 -15.11
C ALA A 68 8.83 -28.76 -14.70
N GLU A 69 9.86 -29.52 -15.05
CA GLU A 69 9.94 -30.96 -14.72
C GLU A 69 10.11 -31.21 -13.22
N LEU A 70 10.92 -30.39 -12.53
CA LEU A 70 11.09 -30.45 -11.09
C LEU A 70 9.78 -30.12 -10.36
N TYR A 71 9.08 -29.05 -10.76
CA TYR A 71 7.79 -28.70 -10.18
C TYR A 71 6.72 -29.77 -10.42
N LYS A 72 6.74 -30.41 -11.59
CA LYS A 72 5.83 -31.53 -11.90
C LYS A 72 6.08 -32.76 -11.02
N ASN A 73 7.33 -33.01 -10.64
CA ASN A 73 7.70 -34.13 -9.76
C ASN A 73 7.42 -33.85 -8.29
N LEU A 74 7.50 -32.59 -7.85
CA LEU A 74 7.16 -32.14 -6.50
C LEU A 74 5.65 -32.01 -6.23
N ALA A 75 4.84 -31.93 -7.28
CA ALA A 75 3.37 -31.82 -7.19
C ALA A 75 2.65 -33.18 -7.14
N LYS A 76 3.41 -34.29 -7.07
CA LYS A 76 2.91 -35.65 -6.85
C LYS A 76 3.12 -36.06 -5.39
#